data_AF-A0A7R9M5W4-F1
#
_entry.id   AF-A0A7R9M5W4-F1
#
_cell.length_a   1.000
_cell.length_b   1.000
_cell.length_c   1.000
_cell.angle_alpha   90.00
_cell.angle_beta   90.00
_cell.angle_gamma   90.00
#
_symmetry.space_group_name_H-M   'P 1'
#
loop_
_entity.id
_entity.type
_entity.pdbx_description
1 polymer ?
#
loop_
_entity_poly.entity_id
_entity_poly.type
_entity_poly.pdbx_seq_one_letter_code
_entity_poly.pdbx_strand_id
1 'polypeptide(L)'
;MPNNQTKGIYRHISRVSQKFGEIRFITEGLYDTLQVSALSRDKDTGIQYLYYASTRPSKPGERHIYKVLITSTNTKTTPECLTCDLGDKCLHNSAYFSHNAKYYVLECNGPLNPKIELRRTDDNGLVLTLHNNDRLSDMLSNKLLPKIEKMVVPINGNNLSVMLYMPPGFRKDEIVKYPLLIQVYGGPGSQMVTERFQINWGSYLASTKDIIYAFIDGRGSGNQGDRLMHELYHSLGTVEVEDQIAVAKYFRDNYNYVNKDAIGIWGWSYGQ
;
A
#
# COMPACT_ATOMS: atom_id res chain seq x y z
N MET A 1 12.82 -3.32 19.62
CA MET A 1 12.07 -3.50 18.36
C MET A 1 12.47 -4.84 17.76
N PRO A 2 11.60 -5.56 17.03
CA PRO A 2 11.99 -6.78 16.34
C PRO A 2 12.98 -6.38 15.24
N ASN A 3 14.26 -6.66 15.47
CA ASN A 3 15.36 -6.29 14.59
C ASN A 3 15.69 -7.50 13.73
N ASN A 4 15.54 -7.38 12.41
CA ASN A 4 16.19 -8.31 11.50
C ASN A 4 17.37 -7.56 10.87
N GLN A 5 18.60 -7.94 11.24
CA GLN A 5 19.84 -7.25 10.85
C GLN A 5 19.99 -7.05 9.33
N THR A 6 19.31 -7.86 8.50
CA THR A 6 19.33 -7.72 7.04
C THR A 6 18.21 -6.84 6.48
N LYS A 7 17.02 -6.80 7.10
CA LYS A 7 15.83 -6.10 6.57
C LYS A 7 15.45 -4.82 7.31
N GLY A 8 16.16 -4.47 8.38
CA GLY A 8 15.87 -3.29 9.19
C GLY A 8 14.80 -3.53 10.25
N ILE A 9 14.28 -2.44 10.77
CA ILE A 9 13.27 -2.37 11.83
C ILE A 9 11.94 -1.92 11.22
N TYR A 10 10.87 -2.58 11.64
CA TYR A 10 9.50 -2.26 11.21
C TYR A 10 8.73 -1.57 12.33
N ARG A 11 7.80 -0.68 11.95
CA ARG A 11 6.91 -0.01 12.89
C ARG A 11 5.89 -1.01 13.41
N HIS A 12 5.81 -1.11 14.74
CA HIS A 12 4.92 -2.02 15.44
C HIS A 12 4.29 -1.38 16.66
N ILE A 13 3.12 -1.88 17.03
CA ILE A 13 2.35 -1.37 18.15
C ILE A 13 2.92 -1.95 19.45
N SER A 14 3.12 -1.09 20.44
CA SER A 14 3.55 -1.46 21.78
C SER A 14 2.60 -0.93 22.85
N ARG A 15 2.49 -1.68 23.95
CA ARG A 15 1.85 -1.24 25.19
C ARG A 15 2.92 -0.66 26.10
N VAL A 16 2.68 0.54 26.60
CA VAL A 16 3.57 1.22 27.55
C VAL A 16 2.89 1.32 28.91
N SER A 17 3.53 0.77 29.94
CA SER A 17 3.08 0.94 31.32
C SER A 17 3.49 2.31 31.83
N GLN A 18 2.52 3.22 32.06
CA GLN A 18 2.83 4.55 32.58
C GLN A 18 3.45 4.51 33.99
N LYS A 19 3.10 3.50 34.80
CA LYS A 19 3.58 3.38 36.18
C LYS A 19 5.01 2.84 36.26
N PHE A 20 5.39 1.92 35.37
CA PHE A 20 6.65 1.20 35.44
C PHE A 20 7.62 1.51 34.29
N GLY A 21 7.20 2.29 33.29
CA GLY A 21 7.98 2.58 32.08
C GLY A 21 8.21 1.37 31.18
N GLU A 22 7.59 0.22 31.47
CA GLU A 22 7.81 -1.02 30.73
C GLU A 22 7.13 -0.97 29.35
N ILE A 23 7.90 -1.28 28.30
CA ILE A 23 7.44 -1.33 26.91
C ILE A 23 7.30 -2.79 26.48
N ARG A 24 6.10 -3.16 25.99
CA ARG A 24 5.82 -4.50 25.46
C ARG A 24 5.25 -4.43 24.06
N PHE A 25 5.87 -5.10 23.09
CA PHE A 25 5.36 -5.15 21.72
C PHE A 25 4.17 -6.10 21.61
N ILE A 26 3.08 -5.62 21.02
CA ILE A 26 1.86 -6.40 20.75
C ILE A 26 1.97 -7.07 19.38
N THR A 27 2.55 -6.36 18.41
CA THR A 27 2.75 -6.84 17.04
C THR A 27 4.22 -6.98 16.71
N GLU A 28 4.57 -7.90 15.82
CA GLU A 28 5.91 -8.07 15.27
C GLU A 28 5.86 -8.74 13.90
N GLY A 29 6.91 -8.52 13.10
CA GLY A 29 7.08 -9.18 11.81
C GLY A 29 7.85 -8.32 10.81
N LEU A 30 7.82 -8.74 9.55
CA LEU A 30 8.44 -8.01 8.44
C LEU A 30 7.38 -7.21 7.66
N TYR A 31 6.66 -6.36 8.37
CA TYR A 31 5.59 -5.52 7.86
C TYR A 31 5.38 -4.32 8.80
N ASP A 32 4.85 -3.22 8.29
CA ASP A 32 4.61 -2.00 9.07
C ASP A 32 3.15 -1.94 9.54
N THR A 33 2.96 -1.72 10.85
CA THR A 33 1.69 -1.25 11.39
C THR A 33 1.54 0.24 11.12
N LEU A 34 0.36 0.66 10.70
CA LEU A 34 0.14 1.99 10.13
C LEU A 34 -0.66 2.88 11.05
N GLN A 35 -1.75 2.36 11.60
CA GLN A 35 -2.66 3.11 12.44
C GLN A 35 -3.38 2.19 13.41
N VAL A 36 -3.47 2.61 14.68
CA VAL A 36 -4.41 2.01 15.63
C VAL A 36 -5.81 2.55 15.34
N SER A 37 -6.74 1.67 15.01
CA SER A 37 -8.10 2.03 14.63
C SER A 37 -9.04 2.07 15.83
N ALA A 38 -8.90 1.12 16.78
CA ALA A 38 -9.71 1.07 17.99
C ALA A 38 -9.09 0.18 19.08
N LEU A 39 -9.52 0.41 20.32
CA LEU A 39 -9.30 -0.49 21.45
C LEU A 39 -10.66 -0.78 22.09
N SER A 40 -11.06 -2.04 22.12
CA SER A 40 -12.30 -2.46 22.78
C SER A 40 -12.00 -3.16 24.09
N ARG A 41 -12.90 -3.00 25.06
CA ARG A 41 -12.88 -3.72 26.33
C ARG A 41 -14.27 -4.20 26.66
N ASP A 42 -14.41 -5.51 26.76
CA ASP A 42 -15.63 -6.13 27.27
C ASP A 42 -15.75 -5.84 28.77
N LYS A 43 -16.91 -5.34 29.21
CA LYS A 43 -17.11 -4.90 30.60
C LYS A 43 -17.29 -6.07 31.56
N ASP A 44 -17.83 -7.18 31.10
CA ASP A 44 -18.20 -8.32 31.94
C ASP A 44 -17.02 -9.29 32.08
N THR A 45 -16.34 -9.59 30.97
CA THR A 45 -15.20 -10.50 30.91
C THR A 45 -13.85 -9.79 31.09
N GLY A 46 -13.81 -8.47 30.89
CA GLY A 46 -12.58 -7.68 30.92
C GLY A 46 -11.65 -7.87 29.70
N ILE A 47 -12.06 -8.70 28.73
CA ILE A 47 -11.28 -9.02 27.52
C ILE A 47 -11.05 -7.76 26.67
N GLN A 48 -9.83 -7.58 26.18
CA GLN A 48 -9.43 -6.43 25.38
C GLN A 48 -8.99 -6.82 23.97
N TYR A 49 -9.52 -6.15 22.96
CA TYR A 49 -9.06 -6.30 21.57
C TYR A 49 -8.53 -4.98 21.03
N LEU A 50 -7.39 -5.07 20.35
CA LEU A 50 -6.80 -3.98 19.58
C LEU A 50 -7.10 -4.18 18.10
N TYR A 51 -7.59 -3.15 17.45
CA TYR A 51 -7.83 -3.10 16.01
C TYR A 51 -6.87 -2.13 15.37
N TYR A 52 -6.26 -2.52 14.26
CA TYR A 52 -5.25 -1.71 13.59
C TYR A 52 -5.16 -1.99 12.10
N ALA A 53 -4.70 -1.00 11.35
CA ALA A 53 -4.34 -1.13 9.94
C ALA A 53 -2.85 -1.49 9.80
N SER A 54 -2.54 -2.39 8.87
CA SER A 54 -1.19 -2.87 8.61
C SER A 54 -0.99 -3.25 7.15
N THR A 55 0.27 -3.24 6.70
CA THR A 55 0.67 -3.93 5.46
C THR A 55 0.79 -5.43 5.69
N ARG A 56 0.77 -6.21 4.60
CA ARG A 56 1.17 -7.63 4.61
C ARG A 56 2.66 -7.77 4.31
N PRO A 57 3.33 -8.83 4.82
CA PRO A 57 4.71 -9.13 4.46
C PRO A 57 4.91 -9.14 2.94
N SER A 58 5.94 -8.45 2.45
CA SER A 58 6.27 -8.34 1.02
C SER A 58 5.17 -7.70 0.15
N LYS A 59 4.15 -7.08 0.76
CA LYS A 59 3.04 -6.40 0.09
C LYS A 59 2.85 -4.99 0.67
N PRO A 60 3.84 -4.10 0.48
CA PRO A 60 3.85 -2.79 1.11
C PRO A 60 2.76 -1.84 0.60
N GLY A 61 2.20 -2.09 -0.60
CA GLY A 61 1.12 -1.31 -1.19
C GLY A 61 -0.29 -1.70 -0.72
N GLU A 62 -0.41 -2.78 0.06
CA GLU A 62 -1.69 -3.26 0.60
C GLU A 62 -2.00 -2.66 1.96
N ARG A 63 -3.28 -2.60 2.32
CA ARG A 63 -3.77 -2.15 3.62
C ARG A 63 -4.85 -3.11 4.09
N HIS A 64 -4.60 -3.75 5.22
CA HIS A 64 -5.53 -4.69 5.83
C HIS A 64 -5.80 -4.33 7.28
N ILE A 65 -7.02 -4.65 7.72
CA ILE A 65 -7.47 -4.42 9.09
C ILE A 65 -7.30 -5.71 9.88
N TYR A 66 -6.65 -5.60 11.03
CA TYR A 66 -6.35 -6.69 11.93
C TYR A 66 -6.99 -6.46 13.29
N LYS A 67 -7.24 -7.57 13.99
CA LYS A 67 -7.69 -7.63 15.38
C LYS A 67 -6.73 -8.51 16.15
N VAL A 68 -6.32 -8.09 17.35
CA VAL A 68 -5.46 -8.91 18.22
C VAL A 68 -5.93 -8.81 19.67
N LEU A 69 -5.94 -9.96 20.35
CA LEU A 69 -6.31 -10.07 21.77
C LEU A 69 -5.16 -9.53 22.64
N ILE A 70 -5.44 -8.54 23.48
CA ILE A 70 -4.47 -8.05 24.46
C ILE A 70 -4.61 -8.86 25.75
N THR A 71 -3.54 -9.55 26.14
CA THR A 71 -3.45 -10.30 27.39
C THR A 71 -2.72 -9.49 28.46
N SER A 72 -3.01 -9.79 29.74
CA SER A 72 -2.27 -9.24 30.89
C SER A 72 -0.91 -9.91 31.06
N THR A 73 -0.82 -11.19 30.68
CA THR A 73 0.38 -12.02 30.65
C THR A 73 1.27 -11.69 29.46
N ASN A 74 2.55 -12.11 29.48
CA ASN A 74 3.48 -11.93 28.35
C ASN A 74 3.22 -12.90 27.17
N THR A 75 2.03 -13.51 27.10
CA THR A 75 1.66 -14.42 26.03
C THR A 75 1.23 -13.63 24.81
N LYS A 76 2.02 -13.73 23.73
CA LYS A 76 1.67 -13.18 22.43
C LYS A 76 0.50 -13.95 21.83
N THR A 77 -0.45 -13.21 21.27
CA THR A 77 -1.61 -13.76 20.57
C THR A 77 -1.43 -13.49 19.08
N THR A 78 -1.89 -14.43 18.26
CA THR A 78 -1.82 -14.28 16.81
C THR A 78 -2.88 -13.27 16.35
N PRO A 79 -2.51 -12.22 15.59
CA PRO A 79 -3.49 -11.31 15.01
C PRO A 79 -4.37 -12.00 13.97
N GLU A 80 -5.66 -11.71 14.01
CA GLU A 80 -6.65 -12.12 13.01
C GLU A 80 -6.79 -11.02 11.96
N CYS A 81 -6.79 -11.37 10.67
CA CYS A 81 -6.99 -10.43 9.58
C CYS A 81 -8.47 -10.36 9.15
N LEU A 82 -9.14 -9.24 9.41
CA LEU A 82 -10.56 -9.07 9.09
C LEU A 82 -10.84 -8.84 7.60
N THR A 83 -9.83 -8.43 6.83
CA THR A 83 -10.00 -8.03 5.42
C THR A 83 -9.27 -8.93 4.42
N CYS A 84 -8.50 -9.92 4.89
CA CYS A 84 -7.70 -10.77 3.99
C CYS A 84 -8.58 -11.69 3.13
N ASP A 85 -9.72 -12.13 3.66
CA ASP A 85 -10.65 -13.04 2.97
C ASP A 85 -11.57 -12.33 1.97
N LEU A 86 -11.44 -11.01 1.83
CA LEU A 86 -12.15 -10.24 0.79
C LEU A 86 -11.59 -10.49 -0.62
N GLY A 87 -10.44 -11.18 -0.70
CA GLY A 87 -9.77 -11.55 -1.95
C GLY A 87 -9.19 -10.35 -2.70
N ASP A 88 -8.77 -10.60 -3.93
CA ASP A 88 -8.03 -9.63 -4.77
C ASP A 88 -8.88 -8.42 -5.20
N LYS A 89 -10.17 -8.43 -4.89
CA LYS A 89 -11.08 -7.31 -5.15
C LYS A 89 -10.86 -6.15 -4.17
N CYS A 90 -10.29 -6.43 -3.00
CA CYS A 90 -10.22 -5.48 -1.91
C CYS A 90 -8.94 -5.59 -1.07
N LEU A 91 -7.87 -4.95 -1.54
CA LEU A 91 -6.53 -5.02 -0.94
C LEU A 91 -6.09 -3.70 -0.28
N HIS A 92 -6.86 -2.62 -0.39
CA HIS A 92 -6.57 -1.36 0.28
C HIS A 92 -7.75 -0.91 1.15
N ASN A 93 -7.67 -1.15 2.46
CA ASN A 93 -8.78 -0.99 3.38
C ASN A 93 -8.56 0.14 4.42
N SER A 94 -9.67 0.74 4.88
CA SER A 94 -9.73 1.60 6.06
C SER A 94 -10.94 1.19 6.90
N ALA A 95 -10.84 1.30 8.23
CA ALA A 95 -11.93 0.92 9.11
C ALA A 95 -12.14 1.93 10.24
N TYR A 96 -13.42 2.22 10.50
CA TYR A 96 -13.88 3.13 11.53
C TYR A 96 -14.84 2.40 12.45
N PHE A 97 -14.46 2.26 13.72
CA PHE A 97 -15.19 1.45 14.68
C PHE A 97 -16.22 2.30 15.45
N SER A 98 -17.34 1.69 15.81
CA SER A 98 -18.27 2.29 16.77
C SER A 98 -17.63 2.43 18.15
N HIS A 99 -18.24 3.21 19.05
CA HIS A 99 -17.64 3.54 20.37
C HIS A 99 -17.14 2.32 21.17
N ASN A 100 -17.87 1.20 21.12
CA ASN A 100 -17.51 -0.05 21.81
C ASN A 100 -16.93 -1.12 20.87
N ALA A 101 -16.61 -0.76 19.62
CA ALA A 101 -16.19 -1.67 18.55
C ALA A 101 -17.10 -2.89 18.36
N LYS A 102 -18.42 -2.71 18.54
CA LYS A 102 -19.41 -3.75 18.24
C LYS A 102 -19.63 -3.87 16.73
N TYR A 103 -19.57 -2.74 16.04
CA TYR A 103 -19.67 -2.61 14.59
C TYR A 103 -18.52 -1.77 14.08
N TYR A 104 -18.23 -1.88 12.80
CA TYR A 104 -17.30 -1.00 12.12
C TYR A 104 -17.72 -0.75 10.68
N VAL A 105 -17.40 0.44 10.18
CA VAL A 105 -17.50 0.78 8.77
C VAL A 105 -16.19 0.39 8.11
N LEU A 106 -16.27 -0.48 7.12
CA LEU A 106 -15.16 -0.87 6.26
C LEU A 106 -15.25 -0.09 4.95
N GLU A 107 -14.19 0.66 4.64
CA GLU A 107 -13.99 1.27 3.34
C GLU A 107 -12.98 0.45 2.55
N CYS A 108 -13.48 -0.26 1.55
CA CYS A 108 -12.66 -0.87 0.52
C CYS A 108 -12.29 0.20 -0.51
N ASN A 109 -11.03 0.59 -0.57
CA ASN A 109 -10.53 1.65 -1.44
C ASN A 109 -9.85 1.14 -2.71
N GLY A 110 -9.84 -0.16 -2.98
CA GLY A 110 -9.23 -0.75 -4.18
C GLY A 110 -8.73 -2.17 -3.98
N PRO A 111 -8.22 -2.83 -5.05
CA PRO A 111 -7.89 -2.22 -6.34
C PRO A 111 -9.07 -2.09 -7.31
N LEU A 112 -10.19 -2.78 -7.06
CA LEU A 112 -11.40 -2.63 -7.86
C LEU A 112 -12.28 -1.48 -7.36
N ASN A 113 -13.50 -1.38 -7.88
CA ASN A 113 -14.45 -0.32 -7.54
C ASN A 113 -14.58 -0.16 -6.01
N PRO A 114 -14.34 1.03 -5.46
CA PRO A 114 -14.43 1.25 -4.03
C PRO A 114 -15.83 0.96 -3.49
N LYS A 115 -15.92 0.45 -2.26
CA LYS A 115 -17.19 0.17 -1.60
C LYS A 115 -17.09 0.41 -0.10
N ILE A 116 -18.23 0.70 0.52
CA ILE A 116 -18.37 0.99 1.94
C ILE A 116 -19.39 0.02 2.53
N GLU A 117 -19.00 -0.68 3.57
CA GLU A 117 -19.80 -1.71 4.23
C GLU A 117 -19.84 -1.48 5.74
N LEU A 118 -21.00 -1.67 6.36
CA LEU A 118 -21.15 -1.81 7.79
C LEU A 118 -21.05 -3.30 8.16
N ARG A 119 -20.12 -3.64 9.06
CA ARG A 119 -19.86 -5.02 9.49
C ARG A 119 -19.91 -5.16 11.01
N ARG A 120 -20.25 -6.35 11.49
CA ARG A 120 -20.10 -6.72 12.90
C ARG A 120 -18.66 -7.12 13.18
N THR A 121 -18.22 -6.95 14.42
CA THR A 121 -16.82 -7.15 14.82
C THR A 121 -16.54 -8.52 15.46
N ASP A 122 -17.60 -9.22 15.87
CA ASP A 122 -17.53 -10.55 16.47
C ASP A 122 -17.27 -11.64 15.44
N ASP A 123 -18.05 -11.66 14.35
CA ASP A 123 -18.00 -12.66 13.29
C ASP A 123 -17.55 -12.08 11.94
N ASN A 124 -17.17 -10.80 11.90
CA ASN A 124 -16.84 -10.07 10.68
C ASN A 124 -18.00 -10.05 9.65
N GLY A 125 -19.24 -10.30 10.09
CA GLY A 125 -20.41 -10.45 9.25
C GLY A 125 -20.85 -9.12 8.63
N LEU A 126 -21.21 -9.16 7.34
CA LEU A 126 -21.82 -8.02 6.66
C LEU A 126 -23.19 -7.73 7.27
N VAL A 127 -23.43 -6.47 7.64
CA VAL A 127 -24.73 -5.98 8.11
C VAL A 127 -25.45 -5.27 6.97
N LEU A 128 -24.75 -4.33 6.32
CA LEU A 128 -25.31 -3.50 5.26
C LEU A 128 -24.19 -2.96 4.36
N THR A 129 -24.40 -2.96 3.05
CA THR A 129 -23.57 -2.18 2.13
C THR A 129 -24.07 -0.75 2.12
N LEU A 130 -23.26 0.18 2.63
CA LEU A 130 -23.60 1.61 2.72
C LEU A 130 -23.49 2.29 1.35
N HIS A 131 -22.49 1.90 0.56
CA HIS A 131 -22.28 2.42 -0.79
C HIS A 131 -21.46 1.45 -1.63
N ASN A 132 -21.93 1.07 -2.81
CA ASN A 132 -21.22 0.13 -3.69
C ASN A 132 -20.60 0.78 -4.95
N ASN A 133 -20.79 2.09 -5.11
CA ASN A 133 -20.31 2.86 -6.28
C ASN A 133 -20.75 2.27 -7.63
N ASP A 134 -21.95 1.70 -7.73
CA ASP A 134 -22.43 1.04 -8.96
C ASP A 134 -22.43 2.00 -10.16
N ARG A 135 -22.83 3.27 -9.94
CA ARG A 135 -22.77 4.31 -10.98
C ARG A 135 -21.36 4.50 -11.55
N LEU A 136 -20.32 4.46 -10.71
CA LEU A 136 -18.94 4.56 -11.17
C LEU A 136 -18.56 3.31 -11.97
N SER A 137 -18.93 2.12 -11.48
CA SER A 137 -18.73 0.87 -12.21
C SER A 137 -19.37 0.90 -13.60
N ASP A 138 -20.62 1.36 -13.70
CA ASP A 138 -21.35 1.50 -14.97
C ASP A 138 -20.71 2.52 -15.92
N MET A 139 -20.19 3.63 -15.38
CA MET A 139 -19.48 4.62 -16.18
C MET A 139 -18.17 4.07 -16.74
N LEU A 140 -17.49 3.20 -16.00
CA LEU A 140 -16.20 2.62 -16.36
C LEU A 140 -16.32 1.37 -17.25
N SER A 141 -17.43 0.64 -17.18
CA SER A 141 -17.64 -0.59 -17.97
C SER A 141 -17.56 -0.34 -19.48
N ASN A 142 -17.95 0.85 -19.93
CA ASN A 142 -17.89 1.28 -21.33
C ASN A 142 -16.58 2.00 -21.68
N LYS A 143 -15.54 1.90 -20.85
CA LYS A 143 -14.24 2.55 -21.05
C LYS A 143 -13.13 1.51 -21.10
N LEU A 144 -12.20 1.70 -22.04
CA LEU A 144 -10.97 0.92 -22.07
C LEU A 144 -9.99 1.50 -21.05
N LEU A 145 -10.00 0.92 -19.85
CA LEU A 145 -9.08 1.28 -18.76
C LEU A 145 -7.67 0.71 -18.98
N PRO A 146 -6.63 1.34 -18.43
CA PRO A 146 -5.27 0.85 -18.58
C PRO A 146 -5.11 -0.51 -17.91
N LYS A 147 -4.22 -1.32 -18.47
CA LYS A 147 -3.74 -2.54 -17.80
C LYS A 147 -2.74 -2.13 -16.74
N ILE A 148 -3.02 -2.45 -15.48
CA ILE A 148 -2.12 -2.16 -14.37
C ILE A 148 -1.21 -3.37 -14.15
N GLU A 149 0.10 -3.16 -14.24
CA GLU A 149 1.10 -4.17 -13.87
C GLU A 149 1.95 -3.64 -12.71
N LYS A 150 2.23 -4.51 -11.75
CA LYS A 150 3.07 -4.19 -10.61
C LYS A 150 4.21 -5.18 -10.56
N MET A 151 5.41 -4.66 -10.33
CA MET A 151 6.62 -5.46 -10.33
C MET A 151 7.64 -4.92 -9.34
N VAL A 152 8.64 -5.74 -9.07
CA VAL A 152 9.79 -5.36 -8.25
C VAL A 152 11.01 -5.30 -9.15
N VAL A 153 11.72 -4.18 -9.14
CA VAL A 153 12.96 -3.99 -9.90
C VAL A 153 14.15 -4.00 -8.93
N PRO A 154 15.12 -4.91 -9.09
CA PRO A 154 16.31 -4.91 -8.27
C PRO A 154 17.28 -3.82 -8.74
N ILE A 155 17.52 -2.81 -7.91
CA ILE A 155 18.44 -1.68 -8.18
C ILE A 155 19.39 -1.55 -7.00
N ASN A 156 20.71 -1.60 -7.25
CA ASN A 156 21.76 -1.34 -6.25
C ASN A 156 21.61 -2.14 -4.93
N GLY A 157 21.14 -3.39 -5.02
CA GLY A 157 20.90 -4.26 -3.86
C GLY A 157 19.57 -4.03 -3.14
N ASN A 158 18.75 -3.08 -3.60
CA ASN A 158 17.41 -2.81 -3.11
C ASN A 158 16.34 -3.29 -4.10
N ASN A 159 15.18 -3.67 -3.56
CA ASN A 159 14.02 -4.13 -4.32
C ASN A 159 12.99 -3.01 -4.39
N LEU A 160 12.96 -2.30 -5.51
CA LEU A 160 12.10 -1.13 -5.68
C LEU A 160 10.74 -1.54 -6.26
N SER A 161 9.66 -1.02 -5.70
CA SER A 161 8.31 -1.31 -6.20
C SER A 161 7.99 -0.39 -7.36
N VAL A 162 7.44 -0.97 -8.43
CA VAL A 162 7.04 -0.24 -9.63
C VAL A 162 5.62 -0.61 -10.01
N MET A 163 4.84 0.40 -10.40
CA MET A 163 3.50 0.23 -10.97
C MET A 163 3.45 0.88 -12.34
N LEU A 164 2.98 0.15 -13.33
CA LEU A 164 2.81 0.59 -14.71
C LEU A 164 1.32 0.64 -15.05
N TYR A 165 0.89 1.75 -15.61
CA TYR A 165 -0.37 1.83 -16.36
C TYR A 165 -0.01 1.71 -17.83
N MET A 166 -0.41 0.59 -18.42
CA MET A 166 -0.15 0.27 -19.81
C MET A 166 -1.40 0.49 -20.65
N PRO A 167 -1.25 0.78 -21.95
CA PRO A 167 -2.39 0.92 -22.85
C PRO A 167 -3.31 -0.31 -22.82
N PRO A 168 -4.64 -0.15 -22.97
CA PRO A 168 -5.60 -1.26 -22.93
C PRO A 168 -5.30 -2.33 -23.99
N GLY A 169 -4.82 -1.90 -25.15
CA GLY A 169 -4.41 -2.76 -26.27
C GLY A 169 -3.02 -3.37 -26.11
N PHE A 170 -2.26 -3.03 -25.07
CA PHE A 170 -0.85 -3.40 -24.92
C PHE A 170 -0.62 -4.92 -25.06
N ARG A 171 0.40 -5.27 -25.85
CA ARG A 171 0.93 -6.62 -26.03
C ARG A 171 2.45 -6.60 -26.00
N LYS A 172 3.04 -7.50 -25.21
CA LYS A 172 4.48 -7.54 -24.94
C LYS A 172 5.33 -7.95 -26.15
N ASP A 173 4.77 -8.77 -27.03
CA ASP A 173 5.47 -9.36 -28.19
C ASP A 173 5.34 -8.53 -29.47
N GLU A 174 4.62 -7.40 -29.41
CA GLU A 174 4.47 -6.50 -30.55
C GLU A 174 5.72 -5.62 -30.74
N ILE A 175 5.94 -5.20 -32.00
CA ILE A 175 7.05 -4.31 -32.38
C ILE A 175 6.79 -2.85 -31.96
N VAL A 176 5.54 -2.52 -31.57
CA VAL A 176 5.13 -1.18 -31.17
C VAL A 176 5.89 -0.74 -29.93
N LYS A 177 6.52 0.44 -30.01
CA LYS A 177 7.22 1.06 -28.88
C LYS A 177 6.40 2.23 -28.35
N TYR A 178 6.19 2.24 -27.04
CA TYR A 178 5.39 3.24 -26.35
C TYR A 178 6.31 4.25 -25.65
N PRO A 179 5.96 5.55 -25.66
CA PRO A 179 6.59 6.52 -24.77
C PRO A 179 6.41 6.11 -23.30
N LEU A 180 7.41 6.40 -22.48
CA LEU A 180 7.37 6.18 -21.04
C LEU A 180 7.31 7.53 -20.32
N LEU A 181 6.31 7.73 -19.48
CA LEU A 181 6.24 8.89 -18.58
C LEU A 181 6.28 8.41 -17.13
N ILE A 182 7.31 8.83 -16.41
CA ILE A 182 7.48 8.51 -14.99
C ILE A 182 6.87 9.64 -14.16
N GLN A 183 5.94 9.31 -13.27
CA GLN A 183 5.50 10.21 -12.22
C GLN A 183 6.32 9.97 -10.96
N VAL A 184 7.02 11.01 -10.51
CA VAL A 184 7.78 11.00 -9.27
C VAL A 184 7.10 11.88 -8.22
N TYR A 185 7.11 11.39 -6.97
CA TYR A 185 6.87 12.24 -5.80
C TYR A 185 8.08 12.21 -4.87
N GLY A 186 8.66 11.04 -4.58
CA GLY A 186 9.95 10.91 -3.89
C GLY A 186 10.02 11.39 -2.44
N GLY A 187 8.96 12.00 -1.91
CA GLY A 187 8.94 12.55 -0.55
C GLY A 187 9.23 11.49 0.52
N PRO A 188 10.01 11.81 1.58
CA PRO A 188 10.32 10.86 2.65
C PRO A 188 9.06 10.23 3.27
N GLY A 189 9.03 8.90 3.34
CA GLY A 189 7.91 8.12 3.89
C GLY A 189 6.65 8.07 3.01
N SER A 190 6.67 8.70 1.83
CA SER A 190 5.57 8.61 0.86
C SER A 190 5.51 7.24 0.18
N GLN A 191 4.39 6.95 -0.48
CA GLN A 191 4.22 5.73 -1.25
C GLN A 191 3.26 5.96 -2.42
N MET A 192 3.68 5.61 -3.63
CA MET A 192 2.87 5.75 -4.84
C MET A 192 2.36 4.41 -5.38
N VAL A 193 3.11 3.33 -5.19
CA VAL A 193 2.77 1.98 -5.61
C VAL A 193 1.88 1.34 -4.55
N THR A 194 0.56 1.45 -4.75
CA THR A 194 -0.46 0.96 -3.81
C THR A 194 -1.55 0.16 -4.51
N GLU A 195 -2.34 -0.59 -3.74
CA GLU A 195 -3.57 -1.24 -4.21
C GLU A 195 -4.79 -0.32 -4.19
N ARG A 196 -4.60 1.00 -3.99
CA ARG A 196 -5.71 1.95 -4.00
C ARG A 196 -6.22 2.14 -5.43
N PHE A 197 -7.54 2.08 -5.60
CA PHE A 197 -8.22 2.43 -6.83
C PHE A 197 -8.04 3.92 -7.12
N GLN A 198 -7.59 4.24 -8.33
CA GLN A 198 -7.42 5.60 -8.79
C GLN A 198 -7.72 5.70 -10.28
N ILE A 199 -8.47 6.73 -10.66
CA ILE A 199 -8.56 7.23 -12.03
C ILE A 199 -7.92 8.62 -12.01
N ASN A 200 -6.78 8.75 -12.67
CA ASN A 200 -5.98 9.97 -12.64
C ASN A 200 -5.48 10.33 -14.06
N TRP A 201 -4.60 11.33 -14.16
CA TRP A 201 -4.04 11.76 -15.44
C TRP A 201 -3.26 10.63 -16.15
N GLY A 202 -2.54 9.80 -15.38
CA GLY A 202 -1.87 8.62 -15.92
C GLY A 202 -2.84 7.62 -16.55
N SER A 203 -4.02 7.44 -15.97
CA SER A 203 -5.07 6.59 -16.57
C SER A 203 -5.50 7.11 -17.95
N TYR A 204 -5.66 8.42 -18.10
CA TYR A 204 -5.99 9.05 -19.38
C TYR A 204 -4.86 8.90 -20.41
N LEU A 205 -3.61 9.16 -20.02
CA LEU A 205 -2.46 9.06 -20.92
C LEU A 205 -2.26 7.63 -21.43
N ALA A 206 -2.36 6.64 -20.55
CA ALA A 206 -2.25 5.24 -20.93
C ALA A 206 -3.41 4.80 -21.83
N SER A 207 -4.66 5.16 -21.49
CA SER A 207 -5.83 4.74 -22.24
C SER A 207 -6.03 5.42 -23.58
N THR A 208 -5.64 6.69 -23.72
CA THR A 208 -6.01 7.53 -24.89
C THR A 208 -4.82 8.02 -25.69
N LYS A 209 -3.62 8.04 -25.10
CA LYS A 209 -2.40 8.56 -25.76
C LYS A 209 -1.35 7.48 -25.99
N ASP A 210 -1.64 6.23 -25.64
CA ASP A 210 -0.71 5.11 -25.75
C ASP A 210 0.64 5.39 -25.07
N ILE A 211 0.61 6.03 -23.89
CA ILE A 211 1.81 6.32 -23.09
C ILE A 211 1.84 5.36 -21.91
N ILE A 212 2.93 4.63 -21.75
CA ILE A 212 3.16 3.85 -20.52
C ILE A 212 3.43 4.83 -19.39
N TYR A 213 2.62 4.78 -18.35
CA TYR A 213 2.73 5.67 -17.22
C TYR A 213 3.22 4.91 -15.99
N ALA A 214 4.32 5.36 -15.38
CA ALA A 214 5.02 4.60 -14.35
C ALA A 214 5.08 5.35 -13.01
N PHE A 215 4.97 4.59 -11.92
CA PHE A 215 5.21 5.03 -10.56
C PHE A 215 6.31 4.16 -9.95
N ILE A 216 7.23 4.77 -9.23
CA ILE A 216 8.40 4.09 -8.66
C ILE A 216 8.53 4.49 -7.19
N ASP A 217 8.42 3.49 -6.31
CA ASP A 217 8.77 3.62 -4.90
C ASP A 217 10.20 3.12 -4.68
N GLY A 218 11.10 4.08 -4.50
CA GLY A 218 12.53 3.90 -4.30
C GLY A 218 12.93 3.86 -2.82
N ARG A 219 14.22 4.05 -2.59
CA ARG A 219 14.75 4.42 -1.26
C ARG A 219 14.06 5.68 -0.76
N GLY A 220 13.76 5.69 0.54
CA GLY A 220 12.97 6.75 1.16
C GLY A 220 11.47 6.52 1.21
N SER A 221 10.92 5.67 0.34
CA SER A 221 9.50 5.32 0.37
C SER A 221 9.13 4.58 1.65
N GLY A 222 7.89 4.81 2.11
CA GLY A 222 7.39 4.27 3.36
C GLY A 222 6.89 2.82 3.28
N ASN A 223 6.56 2.27 4.45
CA ASN A 223 5.89 0.98 4.63
C ASN A 223 6.68 -0.27 4.19
N GLN A 224 8.01 -0.14 4.14
CA GLN A 224 8.96 -1.21 3.82
C GLN A 224 10.07 -1.33 4.87
N GLY A 225 9.81 -0.87 6.09
CA GLY A 225 10.80 -0.80 7.16
C GLY A 225 11.67 0.46 7.13
N ASP A 226 12.38 0.68 8.23
CA ASP A 226 13.17 1.89 8.47
C ASP A 226 14.43 1.97 7.61
N ARG A 227 15.02 0.83 7.27
CA ARG A 227 16.27 0.77 6.49
C ARG A 227 16.09 1.45 5.15
N LEU A 228 15.05 1.07 4.40
CA LEU A 228 14.75 1.69 3.11
C LEU A 228 14.35 3.16 3.28
N MET A 229 13.55 3.48 4.31
CA MET A 229 13.04 4.83 4.55
C MET A 229 14.16 5.81 4.95
N HIS A 230 15.15 5.38 5.74
CA HIS A 230 16.21 6.22 6.28
C HIS A 230 17.45 6.34 5.38
N GLU A 231 17.51 5.67 4.22
CA GLU A 231 18.61 5.90 3.26
C GLU A 231 18.65 7.35 2.76
N LEU A 232 17.53 8.08 2.84
CA LEU A 232 17.44 9.51 2.55
C LEU A 232 17.95 10.43 3.67
N TYR A 233 18.25 9.90 4.86
CA TYR A 233 18.61 10.74 6.01
C TYR A 233 19.92 11.49 5.74
N HIS A 234 19.90 12.82 5.86
CA HIS A 234 20.98 13.74 5.45
C HIS A 234 21.42 13.63 3.98
N SER A 235 20.59 13.02 3.13
CA SER A 235 20.90 12.73 1.72
C SER A 235 19.66 12.95 0.83
N LEU A 236 18.88 14.00 1.11
CA LEU A 236 17.72 14.35 0.30
C LEU A 236 18.17 14.86 -1.08
N GLY A 237 17.49 14.42 -2.13
CA GLY A 237 17.76 14.75 -3.54
C GLY A 237 18.89 13.93 -4.17
N THR A 238 19.33 12.83 -3.54
CA THR A 238 20.41 11.99 -4.07
C THR A 238 19.92 10.59 -4.38
N VAL A 239 19.68 9.77 -3.36
CA VAL A 239 19.38 8.34 -3.53
C VAL A 239 18.03 8.09 -4.20
N GLU A 240 17.04 8.94 -3.96
CA GLU A 240 15.76 8.87 -4.65
C GLU A 240 15.91 9.20 -6.13
N VAL A 241 16.75 10.18 -6.49
CA VAL A 241 17.00 10.57 -7.89
C VAL A 241 17.75 9.47 -8.63
N GLU A 242 18.77 8.89 -7.98
CA GLU A 242 19.50 7.74 -8.50
C GLU A 242 18.56 6.57 -8.82
N ASP A 243 17.62 6.28 -7.93
CA ASP A 243 16.67 5.19 -8.09
C ASP A 243 15.72 5.42 -9.26
N GLN A 244 15.17 6.64 -9.42
CA GLN A 244 14.33 6.99 -10.57
C GLN A 244 15.10 6.83 -11.88
N ILE A 245 16.34 7.34 -11.95
CA ILE A 245 17.19 7.23 -13.14
C ILE A 245 17.54 5.76 -13.44
N ALA A 246 17.88 4.98 -12.41
CA ALA A 246 18.26 3.59 -12.56
C ALA A 246 17.10 2.73 -13.04
N VAL A 247 15.89 2.93 -12.50
CA VAL A 247 14.69 2.25 -12.98
C VAL A 247 14.32 2.70 -14.40
N ALA A 248 14.45 3.98 -14.73
CA ALA A 248 14.23 4.46 -16.11
C ALA A 248 15.18 3.80 -17.11
N LYS A 249 16.47 3.68 -16.76
CA LYS A 249 17.47 2.94 -17.56
C LYS A 249 17.15 1.46 -17.64
N TYR A 250 16.71 0.85 -16.54
CA TYR A 250 16.28 -0.55 -16.51
C TYR A 250 15.13 -0.78 -17.50
N PHE A 251 14.13 0.11 -17.54
CA PHE A 251 13.04 0.04 -18.50
C PHE A 251 13.51 0.18 -19.94
N ARG A 252 14.31 1.21 -20.20
CA ARG A 252 14.90 1.49 -21.53
C ARG A 252 15.68 0.29 -22.08
N ASP A 253 16.45 -0.39 -21.22
CA ASP A 253 17.41 -1.40 -21.66
C ASP A 253 16.83 -2.82 -21.71
N ASN A 254 15.87 -3.15 -20.83
CA ASN A 254 15.33 -4.51 -20.70
C ASN A 254 13.96 -4.71 -21.36
N TYR A 255 13.21 -3.64 -21.66
CA TYR A 255 11.88 -3.74 -22.25
C TYR A 255 11.86 -3.18 -23.66
N ASN A 256 11.76 -4.10 -24.63
CA ASN A 256 11.73 -3.81 -26.07
C ASN A 256 10.58 -2.87 -26.49
N TYR A 257 9.46 -2.91 -25.77
CA TYR A 257 8.27 -2.10 -26.00
C TYR A 257 8.40 -0.66 -25.50
N VAL A 258 9.49 -0.28 -24.82
CA VAL A 258 9.73 1.10 -24.39
C VAL A 258 10.48 1.85 -25.50
N ASN A 259 9.97 3.02 -25.88
CA ASN A 259 10.65 3.91 -26.81
C ASN A 259 11.80 4.64 -26.09
N LYS A 260 13.04 4.30 -26.46
CA LYS A 260 14.27 4.83 -25.84
C LYS A 260 14.45 6.33 -26.02
N ASP A 261 13.88 6.89 -27.09
CA ASP A 261 13.99 8.31 -27.44
C ASP A 261 12.83 9.15 -26.86
N ALA A 262 11.87 8.50 -26.18
CA ALA A 262 10.67 9.14 -25.64
C ALA A 262 10.43 8.71 -24.18
N ILE A 263 11.34 9.11 -23.30
CA ILE A 263 11.23 8.92 -21.85
C ILE A 263 11.11 10.30 -21.18
N GLY A 264 9.97 10.56 -20.57
CA GLY A 264 9.70 11.76 -19.79
C GLY A 264 9.60 11.45 -18.29
N ILE A 265 9.80 12.49 -17.49
CA ILE A 265 9.55 12.47 -16.05
C ILE A 265 8.78 13.72 -15.66
N TRP A 266 7.87 13.60 -14.70
CA TRP A 266 7.20 14.75 -14.10
C TRP A 266 6.90 14.49 -12.63
N GLY A 267 6.82 15.55 -11.84
CA GLY A 267 6.47 15.46 -10.43
C GLY A 267 5.87 16.77 -9.91
N TRP A 268 5.35 16.71 -8.68
CA TRP A 268 4.74 17.85 -8.01
C TRP A 268 5.22 17.95 -6.57
N SER A 269 5.39 19.17 -6.06
CA SER A 269 5.92 19.46 -4.73
C SER A 269 7.34 18.88 -4.58
N TYR A 270 7.59 17.95 -3.65
CA TYR A 270 8.88 17.27 -3.51
C TYR A 270 9.31 16.53 -4.80
N GLY A 271 8.35 16.14 -5.65
CA GLY A 271 8.66 15.46 -6.90
C GLY A 271 9.24 16.35 -7.99
N GLN A 272 9.34 17.68 -7.79
CA GLN A 272 9.98 18.59 -8.74
C GLN A 272 11.49 18.65 -8.50
#